data_AF-A0A171B8R1-F1
#
_entry.id   AF-A0A171B8R1-F1
#
_cell.length_a   1.000
_cell.length_b   1.000
_cell.length_c   1.000
_cell.angle_alpha   90.00
_cell.angle_beta   90.00
_cell.angle_gamma   90.00
#
_symmetry.space_group_name_H-M   'P 1'
#
loop_
_entity.id
_entity.type
_entity.pdbx_description
1 polymer ?
#
loop_
_entity_poly.entity_id
_entity_poly.type
_entity_poly.pdbx_seq_one_letter_code
_entity_poly.pdbx_strand_id
1 'polypeptide(L)'
;VQSVADIQAPQERWKALNEIDAGICEEMTYAEIQNRYPDDFTARDQAKFTYRYPRGESYEDLVGRLEPVIMELERQGSVLVVSHQAVIRCLLAYLLDKTADELPYLHVPLHTIIKLTPVAYGCKMEQISFPIDAVDTHRPKPKIPGTLEGRFLCFPKSGD
;
A
#
# COMPACT_ATOMS: atom_id res chain seq x y z
N VAL A 1 -11.72 -1.92 10.46
CA VAL A 1 -12.79 -1.26 11.25
C VAL A 1 -12.40 -1.08 12.72
N GLN A 2 -11.68 -2.01 13.35
CA GLN A 2 -11.28 -1.89 14.76
C GLN A 2 -10.39 -0.67 15.06
N SER A 3 -9.48 -0.29 14.17
CA SER A 3 -8.49 0.78 14.41
C SER A 3 -9.07 2.19 14.61
N VAL A 4 -10.31 2.43 14.19
CA VAL A 4 -10.99 3.74 14.31
C VAL A 4 -12.13 3.72 15.32
N ALA A 5 -12.36 2.60 16.01
CA ALA A 5 -13.51 2.43 16.90
C ALA A 5 -13.54 3.46 18.04
N ASP A 6 -12.36 3.84 18.54
CA ASP A 6 -12.22 4.78 19.66
C ASP A 6 -12.07 6.25 19.23
N ILE A 7 -12.10 6.53 17.92
CA ILE A 7 -11.98 7.89 17.39
C ILE A 7 -13.36 8.58 17.40
N GLN A 8 -13.50 9.58 18.27
CA GLN A 8 -14.71 10.41 18.40
C GLN A 8 -14.78 11.48 17.29
N ALA A 9 -15.01 11.05 16.05
CA ALA A 9 -15.24 11.92 14.89
C ALA A 9 -16.26 11.27 13.94
N PRO A 10 -16.92 12.04 13.05
CA PRO A 10 -17.71 11.47 11.96
C PRO A 10 -16.86 10.51 11.12
N GLN A 11 -17.38 9.32 10.84
CA GLN A 11 -16.66 8.29 10.09
C GLN A 11 -17.44 7.92 8.83
N GLU A 12 -16.75 7.93 7.69
CA GLU A 12 -17.28 7.46 6.42
C GLU A 12 -16.53 6.22 5.96
N ARG A 13 -17.25 5.29 5.33
CA ARG A 13 -16.69 4.02 4.85
C ARG A 13 -16.75 3.99 3.33
N TRP A 14 -15.59 3.84 2.72
CA TRP A 14 -15.45 3.81 1.27
C TRP A 14 -14.92 2.45 0.86
N LYS A 15 -15.68 1.69 0.08
CA LYS A 15 -15.20 0.42 -0.50
C LYS A 15 -13.97 0.63 -1.38
N ALA A 16 -13.84 1.81 -1.99
CA ALA A 16 -12.67 2.22 -2.75
C ALA A 16 -11.38 2.32 -1.91
N LEU A 17 -11.45 2.31 -0.58
CA LEU A 17 -10.28 2.29 0.31
C LEU A 17 -9.89 0.88 0.78
N ASN A 18 -10.53 -0.18 0.27
CA ASN A 18 -10.09 -1.55 0.51
C ASN A 18 -8.72 -1.80 -0.14
N GLU A 19 -7.92 -2.66 0.47
CA GLU A 19 -6.59 -3.05 -0.05
C GLU A 19 -6.68 -3.59 -1.48
N ILE A 20 -5.54 -3.50 -2.18
CA ILE A 20 -5.38 -4.09 -3.51
C ILE A 20 -5.70 -5.60 -3.49
N ASP A 21 -6.53 -6.04 -4.44
CA ASP A 21 -6.88 -7.46 -4.59
C ASP A 21 -5.71 -8.24 -5.22
N ALA A 22 -5.14 -9.19 -4.48
CA ALA A 22 -4.08 -10.08 -4.95
C ALA A 22 -4.61 -11.28 -5.77
N GLY A 23 -5.91 -11.39 -5.99
CA GLY A 23 -6.56 -12.40 -6.79
C GLY A 23 -6.27 -13.81 -6.29
N ILE A 24 -5.75 -14.66 -7.19
CA ILE A 24 -5.36 -16.03 -6.81
C ILE A 24 -4.27 -16.09 -5.73
N CYS A 25 -3.52 -15.00 -5.51
CA CYS A 25 -2.43 -14.91 -4.55
C CYS A 25 -2.87 -14.32 -3.19
N GLU A 26 -4.16 -14.11 -2.97
CA GLU A 26 -4.69 -13.71 -1.66
C GLU A 26 -4.27 -14.69 -0.55
N GLU A 27 -4.03 -14.13 0.64
CA GLU A 27 -3.59 -14.85 1.85
C GLU A 27 -2.26 -15.62 1.71
N MET A 28 -1.50 -15.44 0.63
CA MET A 28 -0.19 -16.07 0.44
C MET A 28 0.97 -15.17 0.88
N THR A 29 1.99 -15.78 1.47
CA THR A 29 3.29 -15.11 1.70
C THR A 29 4.06 -14.94 0.40
N TYR A 30 5.02 -13.99 0.35
CA TYR A 30 5.89 -13.83 -0.82
C TYR A 30 6.66 -15.11 -1.17
N ALA A 31 7.06 -15.90 -0.17
CA ALA A 31 7.73 -17.18 -0.39
C ALA A 31 6.80 -18.22 -1.02
N GLU A 32 5.54 -18.31 -0.57
CA GLU A 32 4.55 -19.19 -1.18
C GLU A 32 4.23 -18.78 -2.63
N ILE A 33 4.11 -17.47 -2.91
CA ILE A 33 3.89 -16.96 -4.26
C ILE A 33 5.09 -17.29 -5.16
N GLN A 34 6.33 -17.04 -4.69
CA GLN A 34 7.54 -17.35 -5.46
C GLN A 34 7.62 -18.86 -5.80
N ASN A 35 7.23 -19.73 -4.86
CA ASN A 35 7.27 -21.18 -5.07
C ASN A 35 6.14 -21.70 -5.97
N ARG A 36 4.91 -21.17 -5.82
CA ARG A 36 3.73 -21.67 -6.54
C ARG A 36 3.55 -21.00 -7.91
N TYR A 37 3.91 -19.74 -8.02
CA TYR A 37 3.72 -18.88 -9.20
C TYR A 37 5.01 -18.08 -9.50
N PRO A 38 6.15 -18.75 -9.80
CA PRO A 38 7.44 -18.08 -10.00
C PRO A 38 7.43 -17.09 -11.17
N ASP A 39 6.70 -17.40 -12.23
CA ASP A 39 6.58 -16.54 -13.42
C ASP A 39 5.81 -15.27 -13.08
N ASP A 40 4.69 -15.38 -12.37
CA ASP A 40 3.89 -14.24 -11.90
C ASP A 40 4.68 -13.38 -10.90
N PHE A 41 5.43 -14.01 -9.99
CA PHE A 41 6.29 -13.31 -9.04
C PHE A 41 7.36 -12.47 -9.77
N THR A 42 7.99 -13.04 -10.81
CA THR A 42 9.00 -12.36 -11.63
C THR A 42 8.37 -11.26 -12.50
N ALA A 43 7.25 -11.53 -13.15
CA ALA A 43 6.53 -10.57 -13.99
C ALA A 43 6.06 -9.36 -13.17
N ARG A 44 5.59 -9.58 -11.94
CA ARG A 44 5.24 -8.50 -11.02
C ARG A 44 6.43 -7.65 -10.64
N ASP A 45 7.61 -8.24 -10.43
CA ASP A 45 8.81 -7.46 -10.12
C ASP A 45 9.27 -6.58 -11.30
N GLN A 46 9.07 -7.07 -12.53
CA GLN A 46 9.43 -6.34 -13.75
C GLN A 46 8.50 -5.14 -14.00
N ALA A 47 7.20 -5.31 -13.74
CA ALA A 47 6.18 -4.32 -14.10
C ALA A 47 5.16 -4.09 -12.96
N LYS A 48 5.64 -3.85 -11.73
CA LYS A 48 4.79 -3.81 -10.52
C LYS A 48 3.61 -2.86 -10.58
N PHE A 49 3.71 -1.77 -11.34
CA PHE A 49 2.63 -0.80 -11.50
C PHE A 49 1.46 -1.35 -12.33
N THR A 50 1.75 -1.91 -13.50
CA THR A 50 0.74 -2.38 -14.47
C THR A 50 0.38 -3.85 -14.33
N TYR A 51 1.24 -4.65 -13.70
CA TYR A 51 1.02 -6.08 -13.55
C TYR A 51 -0.21 -6.36 -12.67
N ARG A 52 -1.10 -7.21 -13.18
CA ARG A 52 -2.32 -7.66 -12.53
C ARG A 52 -2.21 -9.15 -12.25
N TYR A 53 -2.35 -9.55 -10.98
CA TYR A 53 -2.48 -10.97 -10.66
C TYR A 53 -3.74 -11.55 -11.30
N PRO A 54 -3.76 -12.84 -11.67
CA PRO A 54 -4.98 -13.47 -12.16
C PRO A 54 -6.14 -13.26 -11.18
N ARG A 55 -7.25 -12.68 -11.67
CA ARG A 55 -8.45 -12.33 -10.89
C ARG A 55 -8.23 -11.27 -9.79
N GLY A 56 -7.12 -10.53 -9.82
CA GLY A 56 -6.83 -9.43 -8.90
C GLY A 56 -6.77 -8.07 -9.58
N GLU A 57 -6.11 -7.12 -8.91
CA GLU A 57 -5.90 -5.73 -9.34
C GLU A 57 -4.41 -5.44 -9.57
N SER A 58 -4.11 -4.50 -10.47
CA SER A 58 -2.82 -3.82 -10.55
C SER A 58 -2.82 -2.51 -9.75
N TYR A 59 -1.65 -1.87 -9.57
CA TYR A 59 -1.63 -0.51 -9.01
C TYR A 59 -2.30 0.50 -9.94
N GLU A 60 -2.27 0.27 -11.26
CA GLU A 60 -2.99 1.08 -12.24
C GLU A 60 -4.52 1.00 -12.03
N ASP A 61 -5.07 -0.21 -11.81
CA ASP A 61 -6.48 -0.38 -11.46
C ASP A 61 -6.83 0.33 -10.16
N LEU A 62 -5.95 0.21 -9.16
CA LEU A 62 -6.12 0.84 -7.86
C LEU A 62 -6.14 2.37 -7.96
N VAL A 63 -5.27 2.96 -8.77
CA VAL A 63 -5.27 4.41 -9.04
C VAL A 63 -6.61 4.84 -9.64
N GLY A 64 -7.11 4.13 -10.65
CA GLY A 64 -8.42 4.42 -11.25
C GLY A 64 -9.57 4.31 -10.24
N ARG A 65 -9.55 3.30 -9.37
CA ARG A 65 -10.54 3.12 -8.30
C ARG A 65 -10.50 4.23 -7.24
N LEU A 66 -9.33 4.83 -7.01
CA LEU A 66 -9.13 5.88 -6.01
C LEU A 66 -9.42 7.29 -6.52
N GLU A 67 -9.68 7.49 -7.81
CA GLU A 67 -10.00 8.80 -8.39
C GLU A 67 -11.13 9.53 -7.62
N PRO A 68 -12.29 8.91 -7.31
CA PRO A 68 -13.34 9.58 -6.54
C PRO A 68 -12.92 9.93 -5.11
N VAL A 69 -12.03 9.15 -4.50
CA VAL A 69 -11.51 9.42 -3.15
C VAL A 69 -10.60 10.64 -3.18
N ILE A 70 -9.73 10.75 -4.19
CA ILE A 70 -8.83 11.89 -4.36
C ILE A 70 -9.63 13.18 -4.54
N MET A 71 -10.65 13.17 -5.40
CA MET A 71 -11.53 14.34 -5.59
C MET A 71 -12.19 14.80 -4.29
N GLU A 72 -12.64 13.85 -3.47
CA GLU A 72 -13.26 14.17 -2.17
C GLU A 72 -12.22 14.71 -1.17
N LEU A 73 -11.00 14.17 -1.15
CA LEU A 73 -9.92 14.68 -0.32
C LEU A 73 -9.54 16.13 -0.66
N GLU A 74 -9.56 16.50 -1.95
CA GLU A 74 -9.30 17.89 -2.37
C GLU A 74 -10.42 18.86 -2.00
N ARG A 75 -11.65 18.36 -1.93
CA ARG A 75 -12.83 19.15 -1.56
C ARG A 75 -12.88 19.43 -0.06
N GLN A 76 -12.32 18.54 0.74
CA GLN A 76 -12.38 18.58 2.20
C GLN A 76 -11.20 19.34 2.80
N GLY A 77 -11.36 19.77 4.06
CA GLY A 77 -10.29 20.41 4.84
C GLY A 77 -9.38 19.39 5.52
N SER A 78 -9.49 19.28 6.85
CA SER A 78 -8.73 18.28 7.62
C SER A 78 -9.43 16.92 7.60
N VAL A 79 -8.78 15.91 7.03
CA VAL A 79 -9.28 14.53 6.93
C VAL A 79 -8.22 13.55 7.46
N LEU A 80 -8.68 12.50 8.15
CA LEU A 80 -7.86 11.34 8.50
C LEU A 80 -8.30 10.14 7.65
N VAL A 81 -7.37 9.63 6.83
CA VAL A 81 -7.60 8.41 6.05
C VAL A 81 -6.90 7.25 6.76
N VAL A 82 -7.67 6.23 7.13
CA VAL A 82 -7.14 4.96 7.64
C VAL A 82 -7.41 3.88 6.61
N SER A 83 -6.35 3.34 6.01
CA SER A 83 -6.43 2.37 4.92
C SER A 83 -5.21 1.44 4.95
N HIS A 84 -4.88 0.84 3.81
CA HIS A 84 -3.90 -0.23 3.67
C HIS A 84 -2.67 0.22 2.88
N GLN A 85 -1.67 -0.66 2.77
CA GLN A 85 -0.35 -0.28 2.28
C GLN A 85 -0.40 0.17 0.81
N ALA A 86 -1.05 -0.58 -0.09
CA ALA A 86 -1.07 -0.19 -1.51
C ALA A 86 -1.92 1.06 -1.75
N VAL A 87 -3.04 1.19 -1.04
CA VAL A 87 -3.92 2.36 -1.10
C VAL A 87 -3.19 3.63 -0.64
N ILE A 88 -2.52 3.58 0.52
CA ILE A 88 -1.78 4.73 1.05
C ILE A 88 -0.65 5.11 0.10
N ARG A 89 0.03 4.16 -0.55
CA ARG A 89 1.03 4.46 -1.60
C ARG A 89 0.42 5.26 -2.74
N CYS A 90 -0.76 4.88 -3.25
CA CYS A 90 -1.44 5.62 -4.31
C CYS A 90 -1.79 7.05 -3.88
N LEU A 91 -2.34 7.23 -2.67
CA LEU A 91 -2.68 8.55 -2.14
C LEU A 91 -1.43 9.43 -1.94
N LEU A 92 -0.35 8.85 -1.41
CA LEU A 92 0.93 9.55 -1.27
C LEU A 92 1.53 9.91 -2.62
N ALA A 93 1.47 9.02 -3.60
CA ALA A 93 2.00 9.29 -4.92
C ALA A 93 1.28 10.46 -5.60
N TYR A 94 -0.04 10.54 -5.45
CA TYR A 94 -0.80 11.70 -5.91
C TYR A 94 -0.36 13.00 -5.23
N LEU A 95 -0.33 13.02 -3.89
CA LEU A 95 -0.07 14.23 -3.11
C LEU A 95 1.40 14.69 -3.14
N LEU A 96 2.33 13.79 -3.43
CA LEU A 96 3.77 14.06 -3.49
C LEU A 96 4.34 14.03 -4.92
N ASP A 97 3.46 14.02 -5.94
CA ASP A 97 3.82 14.03 -7.36
C ASP A 97 4.85 12.94 -7.72
N LYS A 98 4.54 11.69 -7.34
CA LYS A 98 5.40 10.52 -7.59
C LYS A 98 5.02 9.81 -8.87
N THR A 99 6.05 9.34 -9.56
CA THR A 99 5.88 8.62 -10.82
C THR A 99 5.26 7.23 -10.61
N ALA A 100 4.69 6.68 -11.68
CA ALA A 100 4.17 5.30 -11.71
C ALA A 100 5.23 4.25 -11.32
N ASP A 101 6.51 4.52 -11.61
CA ASP A 101 7.61 3.63 -11.25
C ASP A 101 7.98 3.69 -9.76
N GLU A 102 7.80 4.85 -9.11
CA GLU A 102 8.07 5.04 -7.68
C GLU A 102 6.90 4.57 -6.80
N LEU A 103 5.67 4.81 -7.23
CA LEU A 103 4.44 4.61 -6.46
C LEU A 103 4.36 3.24 -5.78
N PRO A 104 4.57 2.09 -6.47
CA PRO A 104 4.47 0.76 -5.85
C PRO A 104 5.54 0.46 -4.78
N TYR A 105 6.52 1.34 -4.63
CA TYR A 105 7.66 1.21 -3.75
C TYR A 105 7.76 2.35 -2.73
N LEU A 106 6.75 3.20 -2.60
CA LEU A 106 6.72 4.17 -1.52
C LEU A 106 6.69 3.46 -0.16
N HIS A 107 7.46 3.97 0.79
CA HIS A 107 7.57 3.39 2.12
C HIS A 107 6.39 3.86 2.99
N VAL A 108 5.60 2.92 3.49
CA VAL A 108 4.44 3.18 4.35
C VAL A 108 4.56 2.25 5.57
N PRO A 109 5.19 2.72 6.66
CA PRO A 109 5.39 1.90 7.84
C PRO A 109 4.09 1.73 8.63
N LEU A 110 3.96 0.59 9.32
CA LEU A 110 2.91 0.38 10.31
C LEU A 110 3.09 1.32 11.52
N HIS A 111 2.00 1.53 12.26
CA HIS A 111 1.97 2.34 13.49
C HIS A 111 2.58 3.75 13.34
N THR A 112 2.44 4.35 12.16
CA THR A 112 2.98 5.67 11.86
C THR A 112 1.89 6.53 11.22
N ILE A 113 1.70 7.75 11.72
CA ILE A 113 0.87 8.75 11.07
C ILE A 113 1.74 9.51 10.07
N ILE A 114 1.28 9.56 8.82
CA ILE A 114 1.89 10.39 7.78
C ILE A 114 1.02 11.64 7.64
N LYS A 115 1.52 12.76 8.16
CA LYS A 115 0.85 14.06 8.06
C LYS A 115 1.30 14.75 6.78
N LEU A 116 0.33 15.12 5.96
CA LEU A 116 0.51 15.85 4.72
C LEU A 116 -0.04 17.26 4.88
N THR A 117 0.75 18.26 4.54
CA THR A 117 0.34 19.68 4.59
C THR A 117 0.56 20.30 3.21
N PRO A 118 -0.50 20.52 2.42
CA PRO A 118 -0.40 21.20 1.14
C PRO A 118 0.21 22.59 1.31
N VAL A 119 1.14 22.94 0.42
CA VAL A 119 1.78 24.25 0.32
C VAL A 119 1.71 24.75 -1.12
N ALA A 120 2.05 26.01 -1.38
CA ALA A 120 1.90 26.61 -2.71
C ALA A 120 2.57 25.83 -3.86
N TYR A 121 3.68 25.12 -3.56
CA TYR A 121 4.42 24.30 -4.53
C TYR A 121 4.70 22.91 -3.97
N GLY A 122 3.64 22.11 -3.80
CA GLY A 122 3.72 20.71 -3.41
C GLY A 122 3.12 20.43 -2.04
N CYS A 123 3.63 19.40 -1.37
CA CYS A 123 3.11 18.95 -0.09
C CYS A 123 4.24 18.63 0.89
N LYS A 124 4.16 19.19 2.10
CA LYS A 124 5.08 18.86 3.19
C LYS A 124 4.63 17.56 3.84
N MET A 125 5.54 16.60 3.96
CA MET A 125 5.30 15.31 4.63
C MET A 125 6.04 15.26 5.96
N GLU A 126 5.33 14.88 7.02
CA GLU A 126 5.88 14.60 8.35
C GLU A 126 5.43 13.21 8.80
N GLN A 127 6.31 12.42 9.41
CA GLN A 127 5.98 11.11 9.95
C GLN A 127 6.04 11.14 11.47
N ILE A 128 4.99 10.63 12.11
CA ILE A 128 4.85 10.56 13.55
C ILE A 128 4.67 9.08 13.89
N SER A 129 5.75 8.43 14.32
CA SER A 129 5.72 7.02 14.73
C SER A 129 5.21 6.89 16.16
N PHE A 130 4.41 5.87 16.40
CA PHE A 130 4.04 5.47 17.75
C PHE A 130 5.08 4.50 18.32
N PRO A 131 5.33 4.52 19.65
CA PRO A 131 6.25 3.59 20.31
C PRO A 131 5.61 2.20 20.48
N ILE A 132 5.18 1.60 19.37
CA ILE A 132 4.54 0.28 19.31
C ILE A 132 5.24 -0.49 18.20
N ASP A 133 5.93 -1.57 18.56
CA ASP A 133 6.66 -2.39 17.61
C ASP A 133 5.72 -3.00 16.56
N ALA A 134 6.20 -3.06 15.32
CA ALA A 134 5.49 -3.67 14.20
C ALA A 134 6.47 -4.37 13.26
N VAL A 135 5.96 -5.37 12.54
CA VAL A 135 6.72 -6.02 11.47
C VAL A 135 6.89 -5.07 10.28
N ASP A 136 8.04 -5.14 9.60
CA ASP A 136 8.25 -4.42 8.35
C ASP A 136 7.69 -5.21 7.17
N THR A 137 6.64 -4.66 6.55
CA THR A 137 5.96 -5.22 5.37
C THR A 137 6.50 -4.65 4.05
N HIS A 138 7.49 -3.75 4.09
CA HIS A 138 8.03 -3.12 2.91
C HIS A 138 9.04 -4.02 2.18
N ARG A 139 8.69 -4.47 0.96
CA ARG A 139 9.64 -5.09 0.02
C ARG A 139 10.13 -4.07 -1.01
N PRO A 140 11.43 -3.71 -1.01
CA PRO A 140 12.00 -2.78 -1.98
C PRO A 140 12.01 -3.38 -3.40
N LYS A 141 12.25 -2.54 -4.41
CA LYS A 141 12.42 -3.00 -5.80
C LYS A 141 13.67 -3.89 -5.87
N PRO A 142 13.54 -5.18 -6.25
CA PRO A 142 14.69 -6.07 -6.29
C PRO A 142 15.63 -5.67 -7.43
N LYS A 143 16.94 -5.85 -7.23
CA LYS A 143 17.94 -5.63 -8.29
C LYS A 143 17.80 -6.66 -9.42
N ILE A 144 17.41 -7.88 -9.07
CA ILE A 144 17.19 -8.99 -9.98
C ILE A 144 15.73 -9.44 -9.77
N PRO A 145 14.84 -9.27 -10.77
CA PRO A 145 13.45 -9.73 -10.67
C PRO A 145 13.37 -11.21 -10.29
N GLY A 146 12.38 -11.55 -9.46
CA GLY A 146 12.19 -12.94 -9.02
C GLY A 146 13.03 -13.32 -7.80
N THR A 147 13.89 -12.44 -7.28
CA THR A 147 14.66 -12.69 -6.04
C THR A 147 13.86 -12.30 -4.80
N LEU A 148 13.99 -13.09 -3.73
CA LEU A 148 13.36 -12.83 -2.45
C LEU A 148 14.43 -12.70 -1.36
N GLU A 149 14.42 -11.58 -0.62
CA GLU A 149 15.35 -11.37 0.49
C GLU A 149 15.08 -12.36 1.62
N GLY A 150 16.13 -12.79 2.33
CA GLY A 150 16.04 -13.82 3.37
C GLY A 150 15.03 -13.53 4.48
N ARG A 151 14.77 -12.24 4.78
CA ARG A 151 13.77 -11.83 5.78
C ARG A 151 12.34 -12.22 5.42
N PHE A 152 12.02 -12.39 4.13
CA PHE A 152 10.69 -12.82 3.69
C PHE A 152 10.57 -14.35 3.54
N LEU A 153 11.67 -15.09 3.69
CA LEU A 153 11.67 -16.56 3.65
C LEU A 153 11.28 -17.18 5.00
N CYS A 154 11.32 -16.39 6.08
CA CYS A 154 11.25 -16.90 7.45
C CYS A 154 10.16 -16.16 8.26
N PHE A 155 8.91 -16.20 7.78
CA PHE A 155 7.78 -15.97 8.68
C PHE A 155 7.26 -17.34 9.11
N PRO A 156 7.50 -17.79 10.36
CA PRO A 156 6.73 -18.89 10.90
C PRO A 156 5.26 -18.46 10.88
N LYS A 157 4.37 -19.33 10.40
CA LYS A 157 2.93 -19.12 10.59
C LYS A 157 2.72 -18.94 12.09
N SER A 158 2.19 -17.80 12.52
CA SER A 158 1.60 -17.69 13.86
C SER A 158 0.43 -18.67 13.90
N GLY A 159 0.71 -19.86 14.43
CA GLY A 159 -0.19 -20.99 14.56
C GLY A 159 0.34 -21.92 15.64
N ASP A 160 0.10 -21.53 16.90
CA ASP A 160 -0.66 -22.29 17.90
C ASP A 160 -1.22 -21.29 18.94
#